data_AF-A0A060NP34-F1
#
_entry.id   AF-A0A060NP34-F1
#
_cell.length_a   1.000
_cell.length_b   1.000
_cell.length_c   1.000
_cell.angle_alpha   90.00
_cell.angle_beta   90.00
_cell.angle_gamma   90.00
#
_symmetry.space_group_name_H-M   'P 1'
#
loop_
_entity.id
_entity.type
_entity.pdbx_description
1 polymer ?
#
loop_
_entity_poly.entity_id
_entity_poly.type
_entity_poly.pdbx_seq_one_letter_code
_entity_poly.pdbx_strand_id
1 'polypeptide(L)'
;MLVVHTELCHRAGFCIEWHRTSKSDFLTALSTEIATPGKGILDAYLLPFVGENQEREAWGGMLGGLPGLDGKGSDDAVAGNYTDAEVSRQYREFERRRGYQIDPSADNSNGLIKDRP
;
A
#
# COMPACT_ATOMS: atom_id res chain seq x y z
N MET A 1 -5.41 3.67 0.02
CA MET A 1 -4.72 2.97 1.13
C MET A 1 -4.02 3.88 2.15
N LEU A 2 -3.70 5.15 1.83
CA LEU A 2 -3.06 6.08 2.78
C LEU A 2 -3.92 6.51 3.98
N VAL A 3 -5.24 6.62 3.80
CA VAL A 3 -6.18 7.10 4.85
C VAL A 3 -6.11 6.26 6.14
N VAL A 4 -6.00 4.94 6.02
CA VAL A 4 -5.89 4.04 7.17
C VAL A 4 -4.58 4.27 7.91
N HIS A 5 -3.47 4.41 7.18
CA HIS A 5 -2.17 4.69 7.78
C HIS A 5 -2.15 6.02 8.52
N THR A 6 -2.70 7.08 7.92
CA THR A 6 -2.76 8.39 8.56
C THR A 6 -3.59 8.35 9.84
N GLU A 7 -4.76 7.67 9.84
CA GLU A 7 -5.58 7.49 11.03
C GLU A 7 -4.87 6.69 12.14
N LEU A 8 -4.14 5.62 11.79
CA LEU A 8 -3.37 4.84 12.75
C LEU A 8 -2.24 5.67 13.38
N CYS A 9 -1.53 6.48 12.59
CA CYS A 9 -0.52 7.40 13.09
C CYS A 9 -1.15 8.41 14.07
N HIS A 10 -2.33 8.96 13.73
CA HIS A 10 -3.08 9.87 14.61
C HIS A 10 -3.24 9.31 16.02
N ARG A 11 -3.72 8.06 16.08
CA ARG A 11 -4.04 7.37 17.32
C ARG A 11 -2.78 7.02 18.12
N ALA A 12 -1.67 6.86 17.42
CA ALA A 12 -0.35 6.69 18.01
C ALA A 12 0.32 8.03 18.42
N GLY A 13 -0.34 9.17 18.17
CA GLY A 13 0.14 10.48 18.60
C GLY A 13 1.16 11.15 17.68
N PHE A 14 1.31 10.68 16.45
CA PHE A 14 2.22 11.28 15.46
C PHE A 14 1.56 11.40 14.08
N CYS A 15 2.16 12.15 13.16
CA CYS A 15 1.75 12.16 11.77
C CYS A 15 2.95 12.00 10.84
N ILE A 16 2.70 11.61 9.59
CA ILE A 16 3.69 11.67 8.51
C ILE A 16 3.42 12.90 7.68
N GLU A 17 4.45 13.73 7.51
CA GLU A 17 4.41 14.92 6.66
C GLU A 17 4.53 14.54 5.19
N TRP A 18 3.45 13.95 4.65
CA TRP A 18 3.44 13.39 3.31
C TRP A 18 3.83 14.39 2.21
N HIS A 19 3.58 15.69 2.41
CA HIS A 19 3.98 16.75 1.48
C HIS A 19 5.50 16.88 1.29
N ARG A 20 6.32 16.33 2.21
CA ARG A 20 7.78 16.28 2.12
C ARG A 20 8.31 14.98 1.51
N THR A 21 7.42 14.03 1.24
CA THR A 21 7.76 12.76 0.59
C THR A 21 7.68 12.87 -0.93
N SER A 22 8.28 11.92 -1.63
CA SER A 22 8.17 11.76 -3.09
C SER A 22 7.46 10.45 -3.40
N LYS A 23 6.56 10.43 -4.38
CA LYS A 23 5.90 9.20 -4.85
C LYS A 23 6.93 8.14 -5.27
N SER A 24 7.96 8.53 -6.03
CA SER A 24 8.98 7.59 -6.53
C SER A 24 9.70 6.89 -5.38
N ASP A 25 10.12 7.68 -4.39
CA ASP A 25 10.99 7.22 -3.32
C ASP A 25 10.18 6.41 -2.31
N PHE A 26 8.96 6.85 -2.01
CA PHE A 26 8.00 6.11 -1.21
C PHE A 26 7.68 4.75 -1.84
N LEU A 27 7.33 4.70 -3.13
CA LEU A 27 7.02 3.44 -3.81
C LEU A 27 8.24 2.53 -3.91
N THR A 28 9.44 3.09 -4.05
CA THR A 28 10.69 2.32 -4.04
C THR A 28 10.93 1.69 -2.66
N ALA A 29 10.84 2.49 -1.58
CA ALA A 29 11.00 2.00 -0.21
C ALA A 29 9.94 0.95 0.15
N LEU A 30 8.67 1.21 -0.20
CA LEU A 30 7.55 0.30 0.01
C LEU A 30 7.75 -1.02 -0.76
N SER A 31 8.10 -0.95 -2.04
CA SER A 31 8.34 -2.14 -2.86
C SER A 31 9.48 -2.98 -2.31
N THR A 32 10.53 -2.33 -1.80
CA THR A 32 11.67 -3.02 -1.19
C THR A 32 11.29 -3.68 0.14
N GLU A 33 10.54 -3.00 1.02
CA GLU A 33 10.04 -3.61 2.26
C GLU A 33 9.08 -4.78 1.98
N ILE A 34 8.19 -4.66 0.98
CA ILE A 34 7.32 -5.78 0.59
C ILE A 34 8.16 -6.96 0.07
N ALA A 35 9.19 -6.69 -0.74
CA ALA A 35 10.08 -7.71 -1.30
C ALA A 35 10.93 -8.42 -0.22
N THR A 36 11.35 -7.69 0.82
CA THR A 36 12.12 -8.22 1.95
C THR A 36 11.55 -7.73 3.29
N PRO A 37 10.49 -8.38 3.80
CA PRO A 37 9.79 -7.92 4.99
C PRO A 37 10.63 -7.96 6.27
N GLY A 38 10.29 -7.08 7.21
CA GLY A 38 10.87 -7.07 8.55
C GLY A 38 12.28 -6.49 8.58
N LYS A 39 12.67 -5.74 7.54
CA LYS A 39 13.95 -5.04 7.47
C LYS A 39 13.84 -3.58 7.91
N GLY A 40 12.63 -3.08 8.12
CA GLY A 40 12.39 -1.70 8.56
C GLY A 40 12.83 -0.67 7.52
N ILE A 41 12.83 -1.04 6.23
CA ILE A 41 13.26 -0.19 5.12
C ILE A 41 12.27 0.96 4.95
N LEU A 42 10.98 0.63 4.98
CA LEU A 42 9.93 1.64 4.91
C LEU A 42 9.94 2.53 6.16
N ASP A 43 10.17 1.96 7.34
CA ASP A 43 10.24 2.72 8.59
C ASP A 43 11.42 3.71 8.57
N ALA A 44 12.59 3.26 8.13
CA ALA A 44 13.78 4.10 7.98
C ALA A 44 13.56 5.23 6.97
N TYR A 45 12.81 4.97 5.89
CA TYR A 45 12.41 6.00 4.92
C TYR A 45 11.44 7.01 5.53
N LEU A 46 10.45 6.57 6.31
CA LEU A 46 9.39 7.44 6.84
C LEU A 46 9.81 8.23 8.08
N LEU A 47 10.76 7.73 8.88
CA LEU A 47 11.20 8.32 10.14
C LEU A 47 11.55 9.83 10.06
N PRO A 48 12.25 10.34 9.03
CA PRO A 48 12.57 11.76 8.91
C PRO A 48 11.36 12.67 8.64
N PHE A 49 10.23 12.08 8.25
CA PHE A 49 8.98 12.79 7.94
C PHE A 49 7.95 12.68 9.07
N VAL A 50 8.32 12.07 10.21
CA VAL A 50 7.47 12.04 11.39
C VAL A 50 7.42 13.43 12.01
N GLY A 51 6.22 13.99 12.14
CA GLY A 51 5.95 15.29 12.73
C GLY A 51 5.03 15.22 13.95
N GLU A 52 4.84 16.37 14.60
CA GLU A 52 3.87 16.52 15.68
C GLU A 52 2.43 16.32 15.17
N ASN A 53 1.56 15.77 16.01
CA ASN A 53 0.19 15.43 15.66
C ASN A 53 -0.59 16.67 15.18
N GLN A 54 -0.90 16.74 13.89
CA GLN A 54 -1.72 17.80 13.32
C GLN A 54 -3.21 17.51 13.49
N GLU A 55 -4.03 18.55 13.68
CA GLU A 55 -5.49 18.42 13.73
C GLU A 55 -6.05 17.80 12.45
N ARG A 56 -7.05 16.92 12.62
CA ARG A 56 -7.68 16.08 11.59
C ARG A 56 -8.18 16.89 10.38
N GLU A 57 -8.56 18.14 10.59
CA GLU A 57 -9.04 19.06 9.56
C GLU A 57 -7.95 19.49 8.56
N ALA A 58 -6.68 19.47 8.96
CA ALA A 58 -5.54 19.79 8.09
C ALA A 58 -5.21 18.65 7.10
N TRP A 59 -5.74 17.44 7.31
CA TRP A 59 -5.31 16.23 6.61
C TRP A 59 -5.97 16.06 5.25
N GLY A 60 -7.23 16.48 5.12
CA GLY A 60 -8.02 16.33 3.89
C GLY A 60 -7.44 17.11 2.71
N GLY A 61 -6.84 18.28 2.97
CA GLY A 61 -6.15 19.08 1.96
C GLY A 61 -4.76 18.55 1.61
N MET A 62 -4.01 18.05 2.60
CA MET A 62 -2.64 17.58 2.39
C MET A 62 -2.58 16.26 1.64
N LEU A 63 -3.50 15.31 1.93
CA LEU A 63 -3.55 14.00 1.25
C LEU A 63 -4.09 14.10 -0.17
N GLY A 64 -5.06 14.99 -0.42
CA GLY A 64 -5.65 15.20 -1.75
C GLY A 64 -4.75 15.97 -2.72
N GLY A 65 -3.65 16.57 -2.23
CA GLY A 65 -2.69 17.32 -3.03
C GLY A 65 -1.39 16.57 -3.33
N LEU A 66 -1.23 15.31 -2.88
CA LEU A 66 -0.01 14.53 -3.12
C LEU A 66 -0.01 14.02 -4.56
N PRO A 67 0.87 14.53 -5.44
CA PRO A 67 0.83 14.15 -6.84
C PRO A 67 1.10 12.63 -6.98
N GLY A 68 0.05 11.91 -7.40
CA GLY A 68 0.08 10.48 -7.67
C GLY A 68 0.04 9.55 -6.43
N LEU A 69 -0.21 10.10 -5.24
CA LEU A 69 -0.55 9.35 -4.01
C LEU A 69 -1.96 9.68 -3.50
N ASP A 70 -2.62 10.65 -4.13
CA ASP A 70 -4.00 11.07 -3.89
C ASP A 70 -5.07 10.07 -4.38
N GLY A 71 -4.64 9.01 -5.09
CA GLY A 71 -5.53 8.01 -5.68
C GLY A 71 -6.36 8.53 -6.86
N LYS A 72 -6.02 9.70 -7.41
CA LYS A 72 -6.70 10.30 -8.58
C LYS A 72 -5.85 10.28 -9.84
N GLY A 73 -4.58 9.90 -9.75
CA GLY A 73 -3.71 9.72 -10.91
C GLY A 73 -4.10 8.50 -11.75
N SER A 74 -4.12 8.66 -13.07
CA SER A 74 -4.26 7.54 -14.02
C SER A 74 -2.99 6.68 -14.16
N ASP A 75 -1.88 7.10 -13.55
CA ASP A 75 -0.59 6.39 -13.51
C ASP A 75 -0.51 5.39 -12.34
N ASP A 76 -1.53 4.55 -12.22
CA ASP A 76 -1.42 3.29 -11.50
C ASP A 76 -0.75 2.28 -12.45
N ALA A 77 0.59 2.31 -12.47
CA ALA A 77 1.38 1.43 -13.30
C ALA A 77 1.33 0.00 -12.75
N VAL A 78 0.37 -0.80 -13.23
CA VAL A 78 0.36 -2.24 -13.03
C VAL A 78 1.26 -2.87 -14.09
N ALA A 79 2.13 -3.81 -13.71
CA ALA A 79 3.06 -4.50 -14.63
C ALA A 79 2.36 -5.23 -15.80
N GLY A 80 1.05 -5.44 -15.70
CA GLY A 80 0.19 -6.02 -16.73
C GLY A 80 -1.03 -6.69 -16.11
N ASN A 81 -1.87 -7.32 -16.93
CA ASN A 81 -2.99 -8.11 -16.44
C ASN A 81 -2.48 -9.42 -15.84
N TYR A 82 -2.99 -9.81 -14.66
CA TYR A 82 -2.63 -11.07 -14.00
C TYR A 82 -3.01 -12.32 -14.83
N THR A 83 -3.93 -12.19 -15.79
CA THR A 83 -4.27 -13.26 -16.73
C THR A 83 -3.17 -13.55 -17.76
N ASP A 84 -2.19 -12.65 -17.90
CA ASP A 84 -0.98 -12.92 -18.68
C ASP A 84 -0.09 -13.94 -17.96
N ALA A 85 0.26 -15.00 -18.67
CA ALA A 85 1.06 -16.09 -18.14
C ALA A 85 2.47 -15.66 -17.67
N GLU A 86 3.02 -14.59 -18.25
CA GLU A 86 4.32 -14.05 -17.84
C GLU A 86 4.19 -13.21 -16.56
N VAL A 87 3.18 -12.34 -16.50
CA VAL A 87 2.86 -11.55 -15.30
C VAL A 87 2.53 -12.47 -14.12
N SER A 88 1.65 -13.45 -14.31
CA SER A 88 1.33 -14.46 -13.28
C SER A 88 2.56 -15.23 -12.78
N ARG A 89 3.53 -15.53 -13.67
CA ARG A 89 4.77 -16.21 -13.27
C ARG A 89 5.62 -15.33 -12.36
N GLN A 90 5.80 -14.06 -12.73
CA GLN A 90 6.56 -13.10 -11.93
C GLN A 90 5.94 -12.87 -10.55
N TYR A 91 4.62 -12.71 -10.48
CA TYR A 91 3.90 -12.60 -9.20
C TYR A 91 4.05 -13.85 -8.34
N ARG A 92 3.87 -15.06 -8.91
CA ARG A 92 4.05 -16.32 -8.17
C ARG A 92 5.47 -16.52 -7.65
N GLU A 93 6.48 -16.10 -8.41
CA GLU A 93 7.87 -16.16 -7.97
C GLU A 93 8.16 -15.15 -6.84
N PHE A 94 7.59 -13.95 -6.95
CA PHE A 94 7.64 -12.94 -5.90
C PHE A 94 7.01 -13.43 -4.59
N GLU A 95 5.85 -14.08 -4.65
CA GLU A 95 5.16 -14.68 -3.50
C GLU A 95 5.97 -15.81 -2.85
N ARG A 96 6.53 -16.71 -3.67
CA ARG A 96 7.36 -17.83 -3.20
C ARG A 96 8.57 -17.34 -2.42
N ARG A 97 9.22 -16.27 -2.88
CA ARG A 97 10.36 -15.65 -2.20
C ARG A 97 9.98 -15.09 -0.82
N ARG A 98 8.73 -14.66 -0.65
CA ARG A 98 8.20 -14.11 0.59
C ARG A 98 7.67 -15.18 1.56
N GLY A 99 7.57 -16.44 1.13
CA GLY A 99 7.06 -17.55 1.93
C GLY A 99 5.53 -17.53 2.15
N TYR A 100 4.79 -16.72 1.37
CA TYR A 100 3.34 -16.70 1.42
C TYR A 100 2.80 -17.86 0.56
N GLN A 101 2.09 -18.81 1.15
CA GLN A 101 1.32 -19.79 0.38
C GLN A 101 -0.07 -19.22 0.13
N ILE A 102 -0.30 -18.65 -1.06
CA ILE A 102 -1.66 -18.40 -1.53
C ILE A 102 -2.19 -19.73 -2.04
N ASP A 103 -3.18 -20.29 -1.35
CA ASP A 103 -3.91 -21.46 -1.84
C ASP A 103 -4.63 -21.07 -3.15
N PRO A 104 -4.31 -21.69 -4.31
CA PRO A 104 -4.90 -21.33 -5.59
C PRO A 104 -6.42 -21.54 -5.65
N SER A 105 -6.98 -22.22 -4.65
CA SER A 105 -8.39 -22.59 -4.56
C SER A 105 -9.29 -21.45 -4.04
N ALA A 106 -8.72 -20.35 -3.55
CA ALA A 106 -9.49 -19.28 -2.90
C ALA A 106 -10.23 -18.33 -3.87
N ASP A 107 -10.02 -18.45 -5.18
CA ASP A 107 -10.65 -17.58 -6.20
C ASP A 107 -11.91 -18.20 -6.86
N ASN A 108 -12.54 -19.22 -6.24
CA ASN A 108 -13.77 -19.80 -6.80
C ASN A 108 -14.86 -20.15 -5.78
N SER A 109 -15.13 -19.26 -4.83
CA SER A 109 -16.35 -19.34 -4.03
C SER A 109 -16.77 -17.97 -3.49
N ASN A 110 -17.28 -17.09 -4.35
CA ASN A 110 -18.22 -16.08 -3.87
C ASN A 110 -19.29 -15.75 -4.90
N GLY A 111 -20.21 -16.70 -5.06
CA GLY A 111 -21.39 -16.55 -5.88
C GLY A 111 -22.40 -17.66 -5.59
N LEU A 112 -22.98 -17.66 -4.38
CA LEU A 112 -24.39 -17.98 -4.10
C LEU A 112 -24.59 -18.03 -2.57
N ILE A 113 -24.85 -16.88 -1.95
CA ILE A 113 -25.80 -16.86 -0.84
C ILE A 113 -27.17 -16.72 -1.50
N LYS A 114 -27.97 -17.78 -1.48
CA LYS A 114 -29.42 -17.64 -1.61
C LYS A 114 -30.15 -18.65 -0.74
N ASP A 115 -30.75 -18.07 0.29
CA ASP A 115 -31.99 -18.42 0.98
C ASP A 115 -32.12 -19.81 1.61
N ARG A 116 -32.22 -19.81 2.93
CA ARG A 116 -33.18 -20.69 3.61
C ARG A 116 -33.90 -19.92 4.72
N PRO A 117 -35.23 -20.03 4.84
CA PRO A 117 -35.98 -19.47 5.97
C PRO A 117 -35.58 -20.09 7.31
#